data_AF-A0A348G031-F1
#
_entry.id   AF-A0A348G031-F1
#
_cell.length_a   1.000
_cell.length_b   1.000
_cell.length_c   1.000
_cell.angle_alpha   90.00
_cell.angle_beta   90.00
_cell.angle_gamma   90.00
#
_symmetry.space_group_name_H-M   'P 1'
#
loop_
_entity.id
_entity.type
_entity.pdbx_description
1 polymer ?
#
loop_
_entity_poly.entity_id
_entity_poly.type
_entity_poly.pdbx_seq_one_letter_code
_entity_poly.pdbx_strand_id
1 'polypeptide(L)'
;MPATENPDVVDTLRRVMEIRKVKMTALAERVGIPYRSLQNYLYKKSPLPLDVFMKICSSLDITPEWVFSGRFHVDTHALRDALREVFGDLLEGFWFDDNVELKFNPLHKASDMAEGPRTVGTLAVLLAGAYDVAREARALRPEDDDT
;
A
#
# COMPACT_ATOMS: atom_id res chain seq x y z
N MET A 1 12.98 25.82 8.31
CA MET A 1 12.17 24.75 7.71
C MET A 1 10.77 25.29 7.51
N PRO A 2 10.22 25.35 6.29
CA PRO A 2 8.87 25.85 6.10
C PRO A 2 7.88 24.85 6.69
N ALA A 3 6.82 25.37 7.30
CA ALA A 3 5.74 24.59 7.90
C ALA A 3 5.22 23.55 6.91
N THR A 4 5.23 22.29 7.30
CA THR A 4 4.56 21.21 6.59
C THR A 4 3.06 21.50 6.60
N GLU A 5 2.57 22.12 5.52
CA GLU A 5 1.14 22.15 5.23
C GLU A 5 0.63 20.72 5.26
N ASN A 6 -0.30 20.46 6.19
CA ASN A 6 -0.98 19.17 6.26
C ASN A 6 -1.67 18.97 4.89
N PRO A 7 -1.30 17.95 4.10
CA PRO A 7 -1.82 17.82 2.75
C PRO A 7 -3.34 17.69 2.82
N ASP A 8 -4.04 18.51 2.04
CA ASP A 8 -5.50 18.47 2.01
C ASP A 8 -5.97 17.07 1.60
N VAL A 9 -6.70 16.42 2.49
CA VAL A 9 -7.17 15.03 2.35
C VAL A 9 -7.87 14.82 1.02
N VAL A 10 -8.73 15.75 0.62
CA VAL A 10 -9.51 15.63 -0.61
C VAL A 10 -8.61 15.75 -1.84
N ASP A 11 -7.63 16.66 -1.80
CA ASP A 11 -6.68 16.80 -2.91
C ASP A 11 -5.77 15.57 -3.03
N THR A 12 -5.34 14.98 -1.90
CA THR A 12 -4.58 13.73 -1.88
C THR A 12 -5.38 12.59 -2.49
N LEU A 13 -6.65 12.41 -2.11
CA LEU A 13 -7.52 11.39 -2.69
C LEU A 13 -7.69 11.57 -4.21
N ARG A 14 -7.92 12.81 -4.67
CA ARG A 14 -8.02 13.10 -6.11
C ARG A 14 -6.73 12.79 -6.86
N ARG A 15 -5.58 13.10 -6.27
CA ARG A 15 -4.27 12.78 -6.85
C ARG A 15 -4.09 11.27 -7.00
N VAL A 16 -4.47 10.48 -5.98
CA VAL A 16 -4.44 9.01 -6.07
C VAL A 16 -5.34 8.51 -7.20
N MET A 17 -6.56 9.04 -7.31
CA MET A 17 -7.47 8.70 -8.40
C MET A 17 -6.86 9.00 -9.78
N GLU A 18 -6.18 10.14 -9.94
CA GLU A 18 -5.55 10.53 -11.19
C GLU A 18 -4.37 9.63 -11.56
N ILE A 19 -3.51 9.29 -10.59
CA ILE A 19 -2.38 8.37 -10.77
C ILE A 19 -2.89 6.98 -11.18
N ARG A 20 -3.89 6.46 -10.46
CA ARG A 20 -4.49 5.14 -10.70
C ARG A 20 -5.51 5.13 -11.85
N LYS A 21 -5.70 6.25 -12.55
CA LYS A 21 -6.67 6.43 -13.64
C LYS A 21 -8.10 5.97 -13.28
N VAL A 22 -8.48 6.11 -12.01
CA VAL A 22 -9.80 5.75 -11.52
C VAL A 22 -10.79 6.87 -11.88
N LYS A 23 -11.80 6.53 -12.68
CA LYS A 23 -12.88 7.46 -13.02
C LYS A 23 -13.83 7.64 -11.83
N MET A 24 -14.33 8.86 -11.66
CA MET A 24 -15.31 9.21 -10.62
C MET A 24 -16.56 8.32 -10.64
N THR A 25 -17.04 7.94 -11.83
CA THR A 25 -18.20 7.04 -11.99
C THR A 25 -17.91 5.65 -11.44
N ALA A 26 -16.75 5.09 -11.75
CA ALA A 26 -16.32 3.79 -11.25
C ALA A 26 -16.11 3.81 -9.73
N LEU A 27 -15.57 4.91 -9.18
CA LEU A 27 -15.43 5.06 -7.73
C LEU A 27 -16.81 5.08 -7.07
N ALA A 28 -17.77 5.88 -7.60
CA ALA A 28 -19.13 5.98 -7.09
C ALA A 28 -19.84 4.61 -7.03
N GLU A 29 -19.70 3.81 -8.08
CA GLU A 29 -20.22 2.43 -8.14
C GLU A 29 -19.57 1.55 -7.06
N ARG A 30 -18.23 1.57 -6.94
CA ARG A 30 -17.50 0.75 -5.96
C ARG A 30 -17.85 1.06 -4.51
N VAL A 31 -17.98 2.35 -4.18
CA VAL A 31 -18.27 2.78 -2.80
C VAL A 31 -19.77 2.80 -2.48
N GLY A 32 -20.63 2.57 -3.48
CA GLY A 32 -22.09 2.59 -3.33
C GLY A 32 -22.66 3.96 -2.98
N ILE A 33 -22.02 5.05 -3.44
CA ILE A 33 -22.44 6.43 -3.15
C ILE A 33 -22.89 7.09 -4.45
N PRO A 34 -24.02 7.83 -4.45
CA PRO A 34 -24.46 8.57 -5.63
C PRO A 34 -23.35 9.48 -6.17
N TYR A 35 -23.12 9.42 -7.48
CA TYR A 35 -22.09 10.19 -8.17
C TYR A 35 -22.07 11.67 -7.75
N ARG A 36 -23.26 12.28 -7.63
CA ARG A 36 -23.40 13.70 -7.28
C ARG A 36 -22.92 14.00 -5.85
N SER A 37 -23.20 13.11 -4.90
CA SER A 37 -22.73 13.24 -3.52
C SER A 37 -21.21 13.08 -3.46
N LEU A 38 -20.68 12.04 -4.11
CA LEU A 38 -19.24 11.81 -4.18
C LEU A 38 -18.49 12.98 -4.84
N GLN A 39 -19.07 13.53 -5.92
CA GLN A 39 -18.57 14.74 -6.57
C GLN A 39 -18.59 15.93 -5.60
N ASN A 40 -19.65 16.13 -4.84
CA ASN A 40 -19.71 17.24 -3.89
C ASN A 40 -18.62 17.13 -2.81
N TYR A 41 -18.36 15.92 -2.31
CA TYR A 41 -17.27 15.68 -1.34
C TYR A 41 -15.90 15.93 -1.97
N LEU A 42 -15.61 15.31 -3.11
CA LEU A 42 -14.30 15.39 -3.74
C LEU A 42 -14.00 16.75 -4.39
N TYR A 43 -15.01 17.60 -4.61
CA TYR A 43 -14.81 18.99 -5.04
C TYR A 43 -14.99 20.00 -3.90
N LYS A 44 -14.93 19.54 -2.64
CA LYS A 44 -15.02 20.37 -1.42
C LYS A 44 -16.28 21.25 -1.36
N LYS A 45 -17.35 20.85 -2.05
CA LYS A 45 -18.67 21.51 -2.02
C LYS A 45 -19.50 21.10 -0.80
N SER A 46 -19.11 20.00 -0.17
CA SER A 46 -19.71 19.46 1.06
C SER A 46 -18.59 18.80 1.87
N PRO A 47 -18.66 18.83 3.22
CA PRO A 47 -17.70 18.12 4.05
C PRO A 47 -17.72 16.62 3.74
N LEU A 48 -16.53 16.01 3.67
CA LEU A 48 -16.37 14.58 3.44
C LEU A 48 -16.66 13.82 4.75
N PRO A 49 -17.71 12.98 4.80
CA PRO A 49 -17.98 12.16 5.99
C PRO A 49 -16.88 11.11 6.20
N LEU A 50 -16.61 10.76 7.47
CA LEU A 50 -15.56 9.80 7.82
C LEU A 50 -15.83 8.40 7.23
N ASP A 51 -17.08 7.94 7.26
CA ASP A 51 -17.46 6.64 6.68
C ASP A 51 -17.23 6.61 5.16
N VAL A 52 -17.54 7.71 4.47
CA VAL A 52 -17.27 7.87 3.04
C VAL A 52 -15.78 7.91 2.77
N PHE A 53 -15.01 8.62 3.60
CA PHE A 53 -13.55 8.66 3.51
C PHE A 53 -12.94 7.26 3.62
N MET A 54 -13.35 6.47 4.62
CA MET A 54 -12.86 5.09 4.81
C MET A 54 -13.21 4.20 3.61
N LYS A 55 -14.42 4.31 3.07
CA LYS A 55 -14.83 3.58 1.85
C LYS A 55 -14.00 3.95 0.64
N ILE A 56 -13.68 5.24 0.46
CA ILE A 56 -12.82 5.70 -0.63
C ILE A 56 -11.40 5.15 -0.45
N CYS A 57 -10.83 5.21 0.76
CA CYS A 57 -9.50 4.67 1.04
C CYS A 57 -9.42 3.17 0.73
N SER A 58 -10.39 2.40 1.22
CA SER A 58 -10.50 0.96 0.92
C SER A 58 -10.65 0.70 -0.58
N SER A 59 -11.53 1.42 -1.28
CA SER A 59 -11.72 1.25 -2.74
C SER A 59 -10.50 1.67 -3.57
N LEU A 60 -9.66 2.57 -3.04
CA LEU A 60 -8.43 3.01 -3.67
C LEU A 60 -7.22 2.22 -3.18
N ASP A 61 -7.40 1.24 -2.30
CA ASP A 61 -6.33 0.42 -1.73
C ASP A 61 -5.17 1.28 -1.18
N ILE A 62 -5.55 2.20 -0.29
CA ILE A 62 -4.67 3.08 0.47
C ILE A 62 -5.10 3.11 1.93
N THR A 63 -4.14 3.28 2.83
CA THR A 63 -4.44 3.42 4.25
C THR A 63 -4.84 4.87 4.58
N PRO A 64 -5.81 5.09 5.49
CA PRO A 64 -6.17 6.42 5.98
C PRO A 64 -4.97 7.25 6.43
N GLU A 65 -4.04 6.62 7.15
CA GLU A 65 -2.83 7.22 7.71
C GLU A 65 -1.91 7.76 6.62
N TRP A 66 -1.85 7.08 5.48
CA TRP A 66 -1.08 7.55 4.31
C TRP A 66 -1.63 8.86 3.76
N VAL A 67 -2.96 9.03 3.76
CA VAL A 67 -3.59 10.25 3.23
C VAL A 67 -3.21 11.49 4.03
N PHE A 68 -3.06 11.33 5.36
CA PHE A 68 -2.67 12.43 6.25
C PHE A 68 -1.16 12.66 6.29
N SER A 69 -0.37 11.58 6.31
CA SER A 69 1.09 11.67 6.52
C SER A 69 1.90 11.77 5.23
N GLY A 70 1.33 11.37 4.09
CA GLY A 70 2.05 11.18 2.83
C GLY A 70 3.10 10.07 2.89
N ARG A 71 3.22 9.34 4.00
CA ARG A 71 4.21 8.29 4.21
C ARG A 71 3.53 6.93 4.17
N PHE A 72 4.04 6.04 3.32
CA PHE A 72 3.59 4.66 3.30
C PHE A 72 4.24 3.95 4.47
N HIS A 73 3.42 3.47 5.41
CA HIS A 73 3.90 2.66 6.51
C HIS A 73 3.83 1.20 6.07
N VAL A 74 4.95 0.68 5.58
CA VAL A 74 5.12 -0.75 5.38
C VAL A 74 5.36 -1.39 6.73
N ASP A 75 4.59 -2.42 7.09
CA ASP A 75 4.99 -3.28 8.20
C ASP A 75 6.23 -4.06 7.75
N THR A 76 7.38 -3.64 8.25
CA THR A 76 8.69 -4.16 7.84
C THR A 76 8.87 -5.62 8.23
N HIS A 77 8.20 -6.07 9.30
CA HIS A 77 8.20 -7.47 9.69
C HIS A 77 7.32 -8.31 8.78
N ALA A 78 6.12 -7.85 8.48
CA ALA A 78 5.24 -8.52 7.53
C ALA A 78 5.88 -8.62 6.13
N LEU A 79 6.56 -7.57 5.68
CA LEU A 79 7.31 -7.58 4.42
C LEU A 79 8.47 -8.57 4.45
N ARG A 80 9.22 -8.62 5.55
CA ARG A 80 10.32 -9.57 5.72
C ARG A 80 9.82 -11.02 5.70
N ASP A 81 8.73 -11.31 6.40
CA ASP A 81 8.15 -12.66 6.45
C ASP A 81 7.60 -13.08 5.08
N ALA A 82 6.94 -12.16 4.38
CA ALA A 82 6.46 -12.37 3.02
C ALA A 82 7.60 -12.62 2.02
N LEU A 83 8.68 -11.83 2.10
CA LEU A 83 9.87 -12.05 1.28
C LEU A 83 10.49 -13.41 1.59
N ARG A 84 10.60 -13.78 2.88
CA ARG A 84 11.11 -15.10 3.30
C ARG A 84 10.28 -16.25 2.73
N GLU A 85 8.96 -16.15 2.77
CA GLU A 85 8.08 -17.18 2.24
C GLU A 85 8.27 -17.35 0.72
N VAL A 86 8.35 -16.25 -0.02
CA VAL A 86 8.43 -16.28 -1.49
C VAL A 86 9.83 -16.61 -2.00
N PHE A 87 10.89 -16.20 -1.29
CA PHE A 87 12.26 -16.28 -1.77
C PHE A 87 13.19 -17.13 -0.88
N GLY A 88 12.66 -17.91 0.07
CA GLY A 88 13.41 -18.61 1.12
C GLY A 88 14.80 -19.16 0.74
N ASP A 89 14.91 -19.85 -0.41
CA ASP A 89 16.15 -20.47 -0.87
C ASP A 89 17.08 -19.53 -1.68
N LEU A 90 16.53 -18.41 -2.22
CA LEU A 90 17.27 -17.36 -2.93
C LEU A 90 17.77 -16.24 -2.00
N LEU A 91 17.34 -16.25 -0.73
CA LEU A 91 17.56 -15.16 0.24
C LEU A 91 18.87 -15.26 1.03
N GLU A 92 19.76 -16.23 0.79
CA GLU A 92 21.06 -16.29 1.47
C GLU A 92 21.90 -14.99 1.31
N GLY A 93 21.51 -14.11 0.39
CA GLY A 93 22.11 -12.79 0.17
C GLY A 93 21.25 -11.56 0.55
N PHE A 94 20.14 -11.70 1.29
CA PHE A 94 19.28 -10.56 1.64
C PHE A 94 19.31 -10.27 3.14
N TRP A 95 19.67 -9.04 3.48
CA TRP A 95 19.60 -8.52 4.83
C TRP A 95 18.89 -7.16 4.83
N PHE A 96 18.10 -6.96 5.87
CA PHE A 96 17.56 -5.65 6.21
C PHE A 96 18.55 -5.02 7.19
N ASP A 97 19.01 -3.80 6.90
CA ASP A 97 19.69 -3.01 7.92
C ASP A 97 18.69 -2.27 8.80
N ASP A 98 19.19 -1.65 9.88
CA ASP A 98 18.39 -0.89 10.85
C ASP A 98 17.64 0.30 10.22
N ASN A 99 17.96 0.65 8.97
CA ASN A 99 17.30 1.71 8.19
C ASN A 99 16.30 1.17 7.17
N VAL A 100 15.99 -0.13 7.19
CA VAL A 100 15.01 -0.77 6.29
C VAL A 100 15.44 -0.71 4.82
N GLU A 101 16.74 -0.63 4.53
CA GLU A 101 17.21 -0.82 3.17
C GLU A 101 17.30 -2.31 2.83
N LEU A 102 16.60 -2.73 1.77
CA LEU A 102 16.75 -4.07 1.20
C LEU A 102 18.01 -4.10 0.32
N LYS A 103 19.05 -4.79 0.80
CA LYS A 103 20.29 -4.98 0.02
C LYS A 103 20.28 -6.38 -0.61
N PHE A 104 20.49 -6.41 -1.92
CA PHE A 104 20.57 -7.65 -2.70
C PHE A 104 22.03 -7.99 -2.98
N ASN A 105 22.45 -9.20 -2.59
CA ASN A 105 23.71 -9.77 -3.06
C ASN A 105 23.41 -10.84 -4.13
N PRO A 106 23.60 -10.56 -5.42
CA PRO A 106 23.34 -11.54 -6.47
C PRO A 106 24.30 -12.73 -6.34
N LEU A 107 23.78 -13.88 -5.91
CA LEU A 107 24.57 -15.09 -5.77
C LEU A 107 24.90 -15.78 -7.10
N HIS A 108 24.26 -15.43 -8.23
CA HIS A 108 24.63 -15.99 -9.54
C HIS A 108 24.50 -15.01 -10.71
N LYS A 109 25.40 -15.17 -11.69
CA LYS A 109 25.50 -14.37 -12.92
C LYS A 109 24.14 -14.32 -13.62
N ALA A 110 23.66 -13.10 -13.86
CA ALA A 110 22.47 -12.76 -14.61
C ALA A 110 22.57 -13.16 -16.10
N SER A 111 22.55 -14.47 -16.39
CA SER A 111 22.73 -14.99 -17.76
C SER A 111 21.45 -15.47 -18.43
N ASP A 112 20.30 -15.55 -17.75
CA ASP A 112 19.06 -16.07 -18.36
C ASP A 112 17.81 -15.22 -18.08
N MET A 113 17.91 -13.89 -18.20
CA MET A 113 16.77 -12.97 -18.05
C MET A 113 15.93 -12.80 -19.33
N ALA A 114 15.80 -13.83 -20.18
CA ALA A 114 14.87 -13.82 -21.31
C ALA A 114 13.40 -14.00 -20.88
N GLU A 115 13.14 -14.47 -19.65
CA GLU A 115 11.78 -14.70 -19.11
C GLU A 115 11.31 -13.63 -18.10
N GLY A 116 12.16 -12.65 -17.79
CA GLY A 116 12.03 -11.70 -16.67
C GLY A 116 10.65 -11.05 -16.45
N PRO A 117 9.91 -10.58 -17.47
CA PRO A 117 8.65 -9.85 -17.23
C PRO A 117 7.50 -10.72 -16.68
N ARG A 118 7.41 -11.99 -17.07
CA ARG A 118 6.35 -12.90 -16.59
C ARG A 118 6.64 -13.39 -15.17
N THR A 119 7.92 -13.57 -14.85
CA THR A 119 8.40 -13.95 -13.53
C THR A 119 8.18 -12.82 -12.52
N VAL A 120 8.46 -11.56 -12.90
CA VAL A 120 8.27 -10.40 -12.01
C VAL A 120 6.80 -10.18 -11.64
N GLY A 121 5.87 -10.32 -12.59
CA GLY A 121 4.44 -10.18 -12.31
C GLY A 121 3.92 -11.25 -11.34
N THR A 122 4.33 -12.50 -11.54
CA THR A 122 3.97 -13.62 -10.66
C THR A 122 4.57 -13.44 -9.27
N LEU A 123 5.83 -13.01 -9.19
CA LEU A 123 6.52 -12.73 -7.92
C LEU A 123 5.86 -11.59 -7.14
N ALA A 124 5.45 -10.50 -7.81
CA ALA A 124 4.79 -9.38 -7.16
C ALA A 124 3.44 -9.80 -6.55
N VAL A 125 2.67 -10.65 -7.25
CA VAL A 125 1.40 -11.19 -6.74
C VAL A 125 1.62 -12.11 -5.54
N LEU A 126 2.60 -13.01 -5.61
CA LEU A 126 2.94 -13.90 -4.51
C LEU A 126 3.42 -13.12 -3.27
N LEU A 127 4.28 -12.12 -3.47
CA LEU A 127 4.78 -11.27 -2.39
C LEU A 127 3.67 -10.44 -1.76
N ALA A 128 2.78 -9.85 -2.56
CA ALA A 128 1.64 -9.10 -2.05
C ALA A 128 0.71 -10.00 -1.21
N GLY A 129 0.38 -11.20 -1.71
CA GLY A 129 -0.44 -12.15 -0.97
C GLY A 129 0.20 -12.61 0.34
N ALA A 130 1.50 -12.92 0.33
CA ALA A 130 2.22 -13.29 1.55
C ALA A 130 2.33 -12.12 2.54
N TYR A 131 2.45 -10.89 2.05
CA TYR A 131 2.48 -9.67 2.87
C TYR A 131 1.14 -9.45 3.56
N ASP A 132 0.03 -9.57 2.85
CA ASP A 132 -1.31 -9.40 3.41
C ASP A 132 -1.57 -10.43 4.52
N VAL A 133 -1.22 -11.71 4.28
CA VAL A 133 -1.34 -12.78 5.29
C VAL A 133 -0.47 -12.50 6.52
N ALA A 134 0.78 -12.08 6.34
CA ALA A 134 1.68 -11.77 7.44
C ALA A 134 1.19 -10.58 8.28
N ARG A 135 0.64 -9.56 7.61
CA ARG A 135 0.05 -8.38 8.26
C ARG A 135 -1.19 -8.74 9.06
N GLU A 136 -2.09 -9.54 8.49
CA GLU A 136 -3.30 -10.02 9.17
C GLU A 136 -2.96 -10.89 10.39
N ALA A 137 -1.98 -11.79 10.27
CA ALA A 137 -1.53 -12.62 11.37
C ALA A 137 -0.95 -11.81 12.54
N ARG A 138 -0.27 -10.68 12.26
CA ARG A 138 0.21 -9.76 13.30
C ARG A 138 -0.90 -8.94 13.94
N ALA A 139 -1.87 -8.47 13.15
CA ALA A 139 -3.02 -7.73 13.68
C ALA A 139 -3.94 -8.58 14.59
N LEU A 140 -3.94 -9.90 14.39
CA LEU A 140 -4.70 -10.86 15.20
C LEU A 140 -3.93 -11.38 16.42
N ARG A 141 -2.63 -11.12 16.52
CA ARG A 141 -1.91 -11.36 17.78
C ARG A 141 -2.33 -10.26 18.76
N PRO A 142 -2.86 -10.60 19.95
CA PRO A 142 -3.00 -9.60 21.00
C PRO A 142 -1.62 -8.99 21.20
N GLU A 143 -1.53 -7.66 21.25
CA GLU A 143 -0.32 -7.01 21.72
C GLU A 143 -0.05 -7.62 23.10
N ASP A 144 1.03 -8.40 23.20
CA ASP A 144 1.55 -8.74 24.52
C ASP A 144 1.82 -7.39 25.17
N ASP A 145 1.03 -7.08 26.21
CA ASP A 145 1.24 -5.96 27.13
C ASP A 145 2.70 -6.05 27.60
N ASP A 146 3.59 -5.29 26.96
CA ASP A 146 4.94 -5.08 27.45
C ASP A 146 4.83 -4.29 28.76
N THR A 147 4.94 -5.05 29.85
CA THR A 147 5.08 -4.61 31.25
C THR A 147 6.50 -4.13 31.52
#